data_AF-A0A517MSB4-F1
#
_entry.id   AF-A0A517MSB4-F1
#
_cell.length_a   1.000
_cell.length_b   1.000
_cell.length_c   1.000
_cell.angle_alpha   90.00
_cell.angle_beta   90.00
_cell.angle_gamma   90.00
#
_symmetry.space_group_name_H-M   'P 1'
#
loop_
_entity.id
_entity.type
_entity.pdbx_description
1 polymer ?
#
loop_
_entity_poly.entity_id
_entity_poly.type
_entity_poly.pdbx_seq_one_letter_code
_entity_poly.pdbx_strand_id
1 'polypeptide(L)'
;MSKHETPMTHWYWEQIGGTLIEEFKAVAKSATASPRWIDGVIVRDGAKRIVKSEEVDIKDQDIIVVQTKPGRSSMSLLGQAYFSAHLMQAFNPRSIISVALCHERDSVLTPIFESHPNMKVVVCPQAV
;
A
#
# COMPACT_ATOMS: atom_id res chain seq x y z
N MET A 1 -10.33 -3.99 7.11
CA MET A 1 -9.07 -3.45 7.69
C MET A 1 -9.28 -3.16 9.17
N SER A 2 -8.20 -2.92 9.94
CA SER A 2 -8.31 -2.45 11.33
C SER A 2 -9.00 -1.08 11.42
N LYS A 3 -9.67 -0.82 12.56
CA LYS A 3 -10.27 0.50 12.88
C LYS A 3 -9.25 1.65 12.85
N HIS A 4 -7.97 1.35 13.03
CA HIS A 4 -6.89 2.35 13.04
C HIS A 4 -6.18 2.49 11.69
N GLU A 5 -6.12 1.43 10.89
CA GLU A 5 -5.39 1.44 9.61
C GLU A 5 -6.23 2.06 8.49
N THR A 6 -7.54 1.83 8.50
CA THR A 6 -8.45 2.37 7.47
C THR A 6 -8.42 3.90 7.39
N PRO A 7 -8.55 4.65 8.52
CA PRO A 7 -8.49 6.12 8.48
C PRO A 7 -7.15 6.64 7.97
N MET A 8 -6.03 6.00 8.33
CA MET A 8 -4.71 6.38 7.84
C MET A 8 -4.60 6.19 6.32
N THR A 9 -5.01 5.01 5.80
CA THR A 9 -5.02 4.74 4.36
C THR A 9 -5.90 5.74 3.61
N HIS A 10 -7.07 6.09 4.15
CA HIS A 10 -7.96 7.12 3.59
C HIS A 10 -7.29 8.50 3.62
N TRP A 11 -6.68 8.89 4.74
CA TRP A 11 -5.96 10.16 4.84
C TRP A 11 -4.89 10.29 3.77
N TYR A 12 -4.09 9.24 3.56
CA TYR A 12 -3.05 9.25 2.53
C TYR A 12 -3.66 9.33 1.12
N TRP A 13 -4.69 8.52 0.84
CA TRP A 13 -5.40 8.56 -0.43
C TRP A 13 -6.02 9.93 -0.71
N GLU A 14 -6.59 10.61 0.30
CA GLU A 14 -7.17 11.95 0.17
C GLU A 14 -6.14 12.98 -0.32
N GLN A 15 -4.87 12.85 0.07
CA GLN A 15 -3.77 13.72 -0.39
C GLN A 15 -3.36 13.45 -1.83
N ILE A 16 -3.40 12.19 -2.26
CA ILE A 16 -2.91 11.76 -3.57
C ILE A 16 -3.99 11.85 -4.65
N GLY A 17 -5.25 11.55 -4.30
CA GLY A 17 -6.32 11.35 -5.25
C GLY A 17 -6.26 9.98 -5.94
N GLY A 18 -6.88 9.87 -7.11
CA GLY A 18 -6.97 8.61 -7.85
C GLY A 18 -8.05 7.66 -7.33
N THR A 19 -8.15 6.48 -7.94
CA THR A 19 -9.09 5.44 -7.51
C THR A 19 -8.45 4.54 -6.45
N LEU A 20 -9.03 4.49 -5.25
CA LEU A 20 -8.57 3.62 -4.16
C LEU A 20 -9.32 2.29 -4.20
N ILE A 21 -8.56 1.20 -4.21
CA ILE A 21 -9.04 -0.16 -3.99
C ILE A 21 -8.60 -0.58 -2.60
N GLU A 22 -9.56 -0.76 -1.69
CA GLU A 22 -9.29 -1.20 -0.32
C GLU A 22 -9.16 -2.73 -0.25
N GLU A 23 -8.32 -3.22 0.67
CA GLU A 23 -8.15 -4.65 0.95
C GLU A 23 -7.94 -5.47 -0.33
N PHE A 24 -6.96 -5.08 -1.14
CA PHE A 24 -6.66 -5.77 -2.39
C PHE A 24 -6.04 -7.15 -2.12
N LYS A 25 -6.67 -8.21 -2.62
CA LYS A 25 -6.17 -9.59 -2.47
C LYS A 25 -5.16 -9.93 -3.58
N ALA A 26 -3.89 -9.62 -3.34
CA ALA A 26 -2.81 -9.92 -4.28
C ALA A 26 -2.56 -11.43 -4.46
N VAL A 27 -2.74 -12.22 -3.39
CA VAL A 27 -2.58 -13.69 -3.44
C VAL A 27 -3.77 -14.36 -2.79
N ALA A 28 -4.39 -15.29 -3.51
CA ALA A 28 -5.44 -16.14 -2.96
C ALA A 28 -4.86 -17.21 -2.03
N LYS A 29 -5.65 -17.65 -1.04
CA LYS A 29 -5.29 -18.78 -0.19
C LYS A 29 -5.18 -20.06 -1.02
N SER A 30 -4.16 -20.86 -0.74
CA SER A 30 -4.00 -22.22 -1.30
C SER A 30 -3.56 -23.19 -0.19
N ALA A 31 -3.30 -24.45 -0.55
CA ALA A 31 -2.75 -25.44 0.39
C ALA A 31 -1.33 -25.08 0.87
N THR A 32 -0.59 -24.30 0.08
CA THR A 32 0.82 -23.94 0.34
C THR A 32 1.04 -22.46 0.60
N ALA A 33 -0.01 -21.64 0.49
CA ALA A 33 0.09 -20.20 0.67
C ALA A 33 -1.10 -19.64 1.48
N SER A 34 -0.78 -18.78 2.44
CA SER A 34 -1.78 -17.92 3.08
C SER A 34 -2.13 -16.76 2.14
N PRO A 35 -3.36 -16.21 2.24
CA PRO A 35 -3.72 -15.06 1.42
C PRO A 35 -2.79 -13.86 1.73
N ARG A 36 -2.65 -12.98 0.75
CA ARG A 36 -1.93 -11.71 0.91
C ARG A 36 -2.86 -10.58 0.56
N TRP A 37 -3.22 -9.83 1.59
CA TRP A 37 -4.04 -8.63 1.50
C TRP A 37 -3.14 -7.40 1.57
N ILE A 38 -3.47 -6.41 0.77
CA ILE A 38 -2.82 -5.11 0.72
C ILE A 38 -3.85 -4.09 1.18
N ASP A 39 -3.48 -3.23 2.13
CA ASP A 39 -4.42 -2.29 2.75
C ASP A 39 -5.04 -1.34 1.70
N GLY A 40 -4.23 -0.83 0.76
CA GLY A 40 -4.72 -0.03 -0.35
C GLY A 40 -3.90 -0.16 -1.63
N VAL A 41 -4.59 -0.16 -2.77
CA VAL A 41 -3.98 0.04 -4.10
C VAL A 41 -4.62 1.27 -4.73
N ILE A 42 -3.83 2.27 -5.06
CA ILE A 42 -4.30 3.53 -5.66
C ILE A 42 -3.90 3.57 -7.13
N VAL A 43 -4.88 3.69 -8.04
CA VAL A 43 -4.66 3.98 -9.46
C VAL A 43 -4.58 5.50 -9.65
N ARG A 44 -3.40 6.01 -10.01
CA ARG A 44 -3.08 7.45 -9.95
C ARG A 44 -3.92 8.31 -10.90
N ASP A 45 -4.17 7.84 -12.11
CA ASP A 45 -4.93 8.56 -13.14
C ASP A 45 -6.43 8.23 -13.13
N GLY A 46 -6.89 7.51 -12.10
CA GLY A 46 -8.30 7.16 -11.93
C GLY A 46 -9.15 8.31 -11.36
N ALA A 47 -10.48 8.18 -11.48
CA ALA A 47 -11.39 9.09 -10.79
C ALA A 47 -11.21 8.98 -9.26
N LYS A 48 -11.37 10.09 -8.53
CA LYS A 48 -11.31 10.09 -7.07
C LYS A 48 -12.54 9.38 -6.48
N ARG A 49 -12.41 8.08 -6.25
CA ARG A 49 -13.44 7.21 -5.65
C ARG A 49 -12.81 6.00 -4.98
N ILE A 50 -13.56 5.40 -4.06
CA ILE A 50 -13.26 4.08 -3.49
C ILE A 50 -14.05 3.03 -4.26
N VAL A 51 -13.43 1.90 -4.56
CA VAL A 51 -14.03 0.79 -5.32
C VAL A 51 -13.60 -0.56 -4.78
N LYS A 52 -14.32 -1.61 -5.18
CA LYS A 52 -13.88 -2.99 -4.98
C LYS A 52 -12.88 -3.43 -6.05
N SER A 53 -12.11 -4.47 -5.75
CA SER A 53 -11.10 -5.02 -6.67
C SER A 53 -11.67 -5.49 -8.00
N GLU A 54 -12.93 -5.91 -8.05
CA GLU A 54 -13.56 -6.41 -9.28
C GLU A 54 -13.97 -5.29 -10.25
N GLU A 55 -13.98 -4.04 -9.79
CA GLU A 55 -14.46 -2.89 -10.56
C GLU A 55 -13.35 -2.18 -11.36
N VAL A 56 -12.09 -2.53 -11.13
CA VAL A 56 -10.93 -1.86 -11.74
C VAL A 56 -9.89 -2.88 -12.17
N ASP A 57 -9.50 -2.80 -13.44
CA ASP A 57 -8.30 -3.46 -13.95
C ASP A 57 -7.10 -2.54 -13.74
N ILE A 58 -6.07 -3.05 -13.08
CA ILE A 58 -4.83 -2.33 -12.76
C ILE A 58 -3.72 -2.59 -13.79
N LYS A 59 -3.97 -3.44 -14.79
CA LYS A 59 -3.04 -3.71 -15.88
C LYS A 59 -2.73 -2.42 -16.65
N ASP A 60 -1.46 -2.22 -16.98
CA ASP A 60 -0.95 -1.07 -17.73
C ASP A 60 -1.23 0.31 -17.06
N GLN A 61 -1.58 0.32 -15.77
CA GLN A 61 -1.81 1.51 -14.96
C GLN A 61 -0.62 1.87 -14.08
N ASP A 62 -0.50 3.15 -13.72
CA ASP A 62 0.46 3.61 -12.70
C ASP A 62 -0.19 3.49 -11.30
N ILE A 63 0.37 2.62 -10.45
CA ILE A 63 -0.23 2.28 -9.15
C ILE A 63 0.66 2.66 -7.97
N ILE A 64 0.01 2.93 -6.84
CA ILE A 64 0.65 3.04 -5.53
C ILE A 64 0.12 1.91 -4.64
N VAL A 65 1.02 1.13 -4.07
CA VAL A 65 0.73 0.01 -3.17
C VAL A 65 0.98 0.49 -1.74
N VAL A 66 -0.05 0.45 -0.91
CA VAL A 66 -0.02 0.98 0.45
C VAL A 66 -0.16 -0.16 1.45
N GLN A 67 0.78 -0.24 2.38
CA GLN A 67 0.67 -1.03 3.60
C GLN A 67 0.71 -0.08 4.79
N THR A 68 -0.15 -0.31 5.78
CA THR A 68 -0.41 0.62 6.87
C THR A 68 -0.26 -0.09 8.20
N LYS A 69 0.52 0.51 9.11
CA LYS A 69 0.55 0.08 10.51
C LYS A 69 0.58 1.30 11.43
N PRO A 70 -0.25 1.33 12.49
CA PRO A 70 -0.13 2.37 13.50
C PRO A 70 1.23 2.26 14.21
N GLY A 71 1.80 3.41 14.55
CA GLY A 71 3.07 3.50 15.29
C GLY A 71 4.30 3.71 14.40
N ARG A 72 5.44 3.15 14.80
CA ARG A 72 6.73 3.32 14.11
C ARG A 72 6.88 2.38 12.92
N SER A 73 7.61 2.81 11.89
CA SER A 73 7.94 2.00 10.71
C SER A 73 8.78 0.76 11.08
N SER A 74 8.10 -0.31 11.49
CA SER A 74 8.71 -1.55 11.92
C SER A 74 9.18 -2.42 10.75
N MET A 75 10.06 -3.39 11.01
CA MET A 75 10.47 -4.38 10.01
C MET A 75 9.27 -5.11 9.37
N SER A 76 8.20 -5.37 10.15
CA SER A 76 7.00 -6.02 9.65
C SER A 76 6.28 -5.16 8.60
N LEU A 77 6.05 -3.88 8.90
CA LEU A 77 5.44 -2.94 7.96
C LEU A 77 6.28 -2.81 6.69
N LEU A 78 7.58 -2.59 6.84
CA LEU A 78 8.49 -2.39 5.71
C LEU A 78 8.61 -3.66 4.85
N GLY A 79 8.66 -4.83 5.48
CA GLY A 79 8.62 -6.11 4.78
C GLY A 79 7.30 -6.32 4.03
N GLN A 80 6.16 -5.98 4.64
CA GLN A 80 4.86 -6.02 3.97
C GLN A 80 4.84 -5.10 2.75
N ALA A 81 5.28 -3.85 2.87
CA ALA A 81 5.34 -2.90 1.75
C ALA A 81 6.28 -3.38 0.64
N TYR A 82 7.46 -3.91 1.00
CA TYR A 82 8.43 -4.47 0.06
C TYR A 82 7.85 -5.63 -0.73
N PHE A 83 7.33 -6.67 -0.06
CA PHE A 83 6.80 -7.85 -0.74
C PHE A 83 5.52 -7.55 -1.50
N SER A 84 4.66 -6.65 -1.00
CA SER A 84 3.43 -6.28 -1.68
C SER A 84 3.69 -5.67 -3.05
N ALA A 85 4.67 -4.77 -3.17
CA ALA A 85 5.04 -4.20 -4.46
C ALA A 85 5.50 -5.27 -5.47
N HIS A 86 6.26 -6.28 -5.03
CA HIS A 86 6.69 -7.38 -5.88
C HIS A 86 5.53 -8.30 -6.28
N LEU A 87 4.61 -8.60 -5.35
CA LEU A 87 3.41 -9.39 -5.66
C LEU A 87 2.54 -8.71 -6.72
N MET A 88 2.47 -7.37 -6.69
CA MET A 88 1.68 -6.60 -7.63
C MET A 88 2.26 -6.58 -9.05
N GLN A 89 3.52 -6.97 -9.26
CA GLN A 89 4.10 -7.12 -10.60
C GLN A 89 3.35 -8.16 -11.45
N ALA A 90 2.78 -9.20 -10.82
CA ALA A 90 2.03 -10.25 -11.52
C ALA A 90 0.75 -9.73 -12.21
N PHE A 91 0.28 -8.54 -11.84
CA PHE A 91 -0.88 -7.88 -12.44
C PHE A 91 -0.50 -6.97 -13.61
N ASN A 92 0.78 -6.92 -13.99
CA ASN A 92 1.32 -6.12 -15.08
C ASN A 92 0.92 -4.63 -15.06
N PRO A 93 1.07 -3.91 -13.93
CA PRO A 93 0.92 -2.45 -13.94
C PRO A 93 2.06 -1.80 -14.73
N ARG A 94 1.84 -0.57 -15.20
CA ARG A 94 2.87 0.24 -15.89
C ARG A 94 4.00 0.66 -14.95
N SER A 95 3.66 1.07 -13.74
CA SER A 95 4.63 1.39 -12.69
C SER A 95 4.06 1.14 -11.30
N ILE A 96 4.95 0.91 -10.34
CA ILE A 96 4.61 0.64 -8.94
C ILE A 96 5.43 1.57 -8.05
N ILE A 97 4.74 2.30 -7.18
CA ILE A 97 5.33 2.96 -6.01
C ILE A 97 4.86 2.20 -4.76
N SER A 98 5.78 1.81 -3.89
CA SER A 98 5.47 1.20 -2.60
C SER A 98 5.50 2.24 -1.49
N VAL A 99 4.44 2.25 -0.68
CA VAL A 99 4.30 3.14 0.46
C VAL A 99 4.08 2.32 1.73
N ALA A 100 4.98 2.51 2.69
CA ALA A 100 4.78 2.12 4.08
C ALA A 100 4.22 3.32 4.85
N LEU A 101 2.97 3.23 5.29
CA LEU A 101 2.27 4.29 6.01
C LEU A 101 2.28 4.02 7.52
N CYS A 102 2.78 4.98 8.30
CA CYS A 102 2.93 4.86 9.75
C CYS A 102 2.80 6.22 10.45
N HIS A 103 2.86 6.27 11.78
CA HIS A 103 2.86 7.54 12.54
C HIS A 103 4.26 8.05 12.88
N GLU A 104 5.27 7.17 12.86
CA GLU A 104 6.65 7.53 13.19
C GLU A 104 7.64 6.82 12.28
N ARG A 105 8.72 7.49 11.92
CA ARG A 105 9.85 6.87 11.22
C ARG A 105 10.76 6.15 12.20
N ASP A 106 11.29 5.03 11.76
CA ASP A 106 12.44 4.38 12.37
C ASP A 106 13.72 4.91 11.72
N SER A 107 14.64 5.44 12.54
CA SER A 107 15.86 6.09 12.07
C SER A 107 16.87 5.14 11.43
N VAL A 108 16.75 3.83 11.65
CA VAL A 108 17.65 2.82 11.09
C VAL A 108 17.01 2.14 9.88
N LEU A 109 15.73 1.75 10.00
CA LEU A 109 15.07 0.96 8.97
C LEU A 109 14.53 1.80 7.81
N THR A 110 14.05 3.03 8.07
CA THR A 110 13.48 3.89 7.02
C THR A 110 14.51 4.17 5.91
N PRO A 111 15.76 4.58 6.20
CA PRO A 111 16.76 4.81 5.16
C PRO A 111 17.08 3.57 4.32
N ILE A 112 17.09 2.38 4.93
CA ILE A 112 17.33 1.11 4.22
C ILE A 112 16.17 0.78 3.29
N PHE A 113 14.93 1.02 3.72
CA PHE A 113 13.77 0.82 2.86
C PHE A 113 13.76 1.83 1.70
N GLU A 114 13.95 3.12 1.99
CA GLU A 114 13.94 4.20 0.99
C GLU A 114 15.17 4.18 0.05
N SER A 115 16.22 3.42 0.36
CA SER A 115 17.31 3.18 -0.60
C SER A 115 16.91 2.28 -1.77
N HIS A 116 15.78 1.58 -1.68
CA HIS A 116 15.21 0.82 -2.78
C HIS A 116 14.40 1.74 -3.71
N PRO A 117 14.52 1.57 -5.04
CA PRO A 117 13.81 2.42 -5.98
C PRO A 117 12.29 2.32 -5.78
N ASN A 118 11.61 3.47 -5.86
CA ASN A 118 10.16 3.61 -5.74
C ASN A 118 9.55 3.13 -4.41
N MET A 119 10.33 3.06 -3.33
CA MET A 119 9.87 2.71 -2.00
C MET A 119 9.97 3.90 -1.05
N LYS A 120 8.90 4.21 -0.32
CA LYS A 120 8.81 5.41 0.53
C LYS A 120 8.11 5.12 1.86
N VAL A 121 8.59 5.76 2.93
CA VAL A 121 7.88 5.79 4.21
C VAL A 121 7.12 7.11 4.32
N VAL A 122 5.81 7.05 4.48
CA VAL A 122 4.95 8.23 4.68
C VAL A 122 4.48 8.26 6.12
N VAL A 123 4.57 9.45 6.73
CA VAL A 123 4.13 9.68 8.11
C VAL A 123 2.75 10.31 8.10
N CYS A 124 1.76 9.56 8.57
CA CYS A 124 0.41 10.02 8.86
C CYS A 124 0.39 10.73 10.23
N PRO A 125 -0.26 11.90 10.38
CA PRO A 125 -0.47 12.52 11.69
C PRO A 125 -1.21 11.58 12.65
N GLN A 126 -0.92 11.67 13.95
CA GLN A 126 -1.59 10.84 14.98
C GLN A 126 -3.07 11.18 15.20
N ALA A 127 -3.54 12.33 14.71
CA ALA A 127 -4.90 12.83 14.90
C ALA A 127 -5.92 12.33 13.84
N VAL A 128 -5.50 11.37 13.00
CA VAL A 128 -6.32 10.76 11.93
C VAL A 128 -7.15 9.60 12.45
#